data_AF-A0A5C3FCA0-F1
#
_entry.id   AF-A0A5C3FCA0-F1
#
_cell.length_a   1.000
_cell.length_b   1.000
_cell.length_c   1.000
_cell.angle_alpha   90.00
_cell.angle_beta   90.00
_cell.angle_gamma   90.00
#
_symmetry.space_group_name_H-M   'P 1'
#
loop_
_entity.id
_entity.type
_entity.pdbx_description
1 polymer ?
#
loop_
_entity_poly.entity_id
_entity_poly.type
_entity_poly.pdbx_seq_one_letter_code
_entity_poly.pdbx_strand_id
1 'polypeptide(L)'
;MAPLRATFCAFTSSPTELLKLVKADSLICFDPPEEYVPLDLEEYSTWVEVGFLESWLIRIPPPLCDQTVSAHSVLRLELLPAATSFARVDGSCSHPFETYKLTASQLAEALQQVACHSIRVKVSWHHASSLAFLELAHHTDIIWAFEVDVVTRGITLLRGASNSAAQVLPSLGSLGGGHGLVDIPLAARREGVCRVRITQALIRTFADWEGGAESIWLQTDSRELVIAALHKAAGWMEWVETGLSCDLFGASVELSVRAATAERAEQALSDSGMLNWNHLIQGRPTGVPLEVLTVSRAAYVEHLDHIITAAQTHLADALQLHRAEATWIALRIIQEMGLVDHYDFPPGTPAFEAMRTSY
;
A
#
# COMPACT_ATOMS: atom_id res chain seq x y z
N MET A 1 2.85 10.04 -25.17
CA MET A 1 2.27 9.03 -24.27
C MET A 1 3.29 8.80 -23.17
N ALA A 2 2.91 8.89 -21.90
CA ALA A 2 3.85 8.60 -20.81
C ALA A 2 4.31 7.13 -20.91
N PRO A 3 5.56 6.80 -20.55
CA PRO A 3 6.03 5.43 -20.59
C PRO A 3 5.27 4.59 -19.58
N LEU A 4 4.82 3.41 -20.01
CA LEU A 4 4.27 2.40 -19.11
C LEU A 4 5.43 1.84 -18.27
N ARG A 5 5.32 1.90 -16.95
CA ARG A 5 6.32 1.35 -16.03
C ARG A 5 5.72 0.10 -15.39
N ALA A 6 6.34 -1.05 -15.56
CA ALA A 6 5.94 -2.20 -14.78
C ALA A 6 6.38 -2.00 -13.31
N THR A 7 5.52 -2.38 -12.36
CA THR A 7 5.72 -2.15 -10.93
C THR A 7 6.05 -3.42 -10.19
N PHE A 8 5.26 -4.49 -10.40
CA PHE A 8 5.51 -5.79 -9.81
C PHE A 8 4.95 -6.95 -10.64
N CYS A 9 5.42 -8.15 -10.30
CA CYS A 9 4.83 -9.43 -10.70
C CYS A 9 4.51 -10.23 -9.44
N ALA A 10 3.34 -10.86 -9.38
CA ALA A 10 2.96 -11.71 -8.26
C ALA A 10 2.30 -13.01 -8.73
N PHE A 11 2.61 -14.12 -8.05
CA PHE A 11 2.13 -15.46 -8.40
C PHE A 11 2.08 -16.34 -7.15
N THR A 12 1.17 -17.32 -7.12
CA THR A 12 1.20 -18.34 -6.06
C THR A 12 2.15 -19.47 -6.44
N SER A 13 2.83 -20.02 -5.45
CA SER A 13 3.74 -21.15 -5.61
C SER A 13 3.68 -22.06 -4.38
N SER A 14 4.39 -23.18 -4.38
CA SER A 14 4.57 -23.97 -3.16
C SER A 14 5.86 -23.55 -2.43
N PRO A 15 5.96 -23.80 -1.10
CA PRO A 15 7.20 -23.52 -0.38
C PRO A 15 8.44 -24.23 -0.94
N THR A 16 8.29 -25.42 -1.54
CA THR A 16 9.41 -26.14 -2.16
C THR A 16 9.93 -25.44 -3.42
N GLU A 17 9.01 -24.86 -4.20
CA GLU A 17 9.37 -24.13 -5.42
C GLU A 17 10.09 -22.83 -5.10
N LEU A 18 9.88 -22.23 -3.92
CA LEU A 18 10.64 -21.04 -3.47
C LEU A 18 12.16 -21.25 -3.60
N LEU A 19 12.67 -22.43 -3.26
CA LEU A 19 14.10 -22.75 -3.33
C LEU A 19 14.64 -22.89 -4.77
N LYS A 20 13.76 -22.96 -5.77
CA LYS A 20 14.15 -22.84 -7.18
C LYS A 20 14.22 -21.39 -7.63
N LEU A 21 13.51 -20.49 -6.94
CA LEU A 21 13.44 -19.06 -7.24
C LEU A 21 14.61 -18.29 -6.64
N VAL A 22 15.04 -18.70 -5.44
CA VAL A 22 16.06 -18.01 -4.65
C VAL A 22 17.09 -19.00 -4.14
N LYS A 23 18.29 -18.52 -3.77
CA LYS A 23 19.31 -19.42 -3.22
C LYS A 23 18.87 -19.92 -1.84
N ALA A 24 19.18 -21.17 -1.52
CA ALA A 24 18.77 -21.79 -0.26
C ALA A 24 19.28 -21.05 0.99
N ASP A 25 20.46 -20.42 0.90
CA ASP A 25 21.12 -19.62 1.93
C ASP A 25 20.73 -18.13 1.93
N SER A 26 19.88 -17.69 0.99
CA SER A 26 19.36 -16.32 0.94
C SER A 26 18.62 -15.98 2.24
N LEU A 27 18.96 -14.82 2.83
CA LEU A 27 18.40 -14.38 4.11
C LEU A 27 17.06 -13.66 3.90
N ILE A 28 16.03 -14.20 4.54
CA ILE A 28 14.69 -13.66 4.61
C ILE A 28 14.56 -12.87 5.91
N CYS A 29 14.23 -11.59 5.80
CA CYS A 29 13.95 -10.68 6.90
C CYS A 29 12.45 -10.66 7.22
N PHE A 30 12.08 -10.63 8.50
CA PHE A 30 10.67 -10.53 8.91
C PHE A 30 10.13 -9.11 9.00
N ASP A 31 11.02 -8.12 9.03
CA ASP A 31 10.65 -6.71 9.02
C ASP A 31 10.82 -6.20 7.58
N PRO A 32 9.79 -5.56 7.01
CA PRO A 32 9.89 -4.99 5.67
C PRO A 32 11.06 -4.00 5.60
N PRO A 33 11.84 -3.96 4.51
CA PRO A 33 12.56 -2.74 4.20
C PRO A 33 11.55 -1.58 4.04
N GLU A 34 11.96 -0.34 4.31
CA GLU A 34 11.15 0.89 4.14
C GLU A 34 10.69 1.13 2.67
N GLU A 35 10.95 0.19 1.76
CA GLU A 35 10.56 0.28 0.36
C GLU A 35 9.07 0.00 0.16
N TYR A 36 8.40 0.92 -0.53
CA TYR A 36 7.01 0.80 -0.94
C TYR A 36 6.76 -0.50 -1.70
N VAL A 37 5.84 -1.35 -1.19
CA VAL A 37 5.49 -2.61 -1.85
C VAL A 37 4.07 -2.56 -2.42
N PRO A 38 3.88 -2.39 -3.75
CA PRO A 38 2.56 -2.19 -4.37
C PRO A 38 1.51 -3.24 -3.96
N LEU A 39 0.23 -2.84 -3.88
CA LEU A 39 -0.86 -3.74 -3.48
C LEU A 39 -1.15 -4.81 -4.54
N ASP A 40 -1.20 -6.08 -4.11
CA ASP A 40 -1.72 -7.19 -4.91
C ASP A 40 -3.26 -7.10 -5.05
N LEU A 41 -3.90 -8.08 -5.68
CA LEU A 41 -5.36 -8.14 -5.79
C LEU A 41 -6.05 -8.35 -4.43
N GLU A 42 -7.32 -7.91 -4.35
CA GLU A 42 -8.15 -7.99 -3.14
C GLU A 42 -8.24 -9.42 -2.56
N GLU A 43 -8.28 -10.45 -3.40
CA GLU A 43 -8.31 -11.86 -2.94
C GLU A 43 -7.05 -12.29 -2.17
N TYR A 44 -5.93 -11.56 -2.35
CA TYR A 44 -4.67 -11.79 -1.64
C TYR A 44 -4.42 -10.75 -0.53
N SER A 45 -5.37 -9.84 -0.29
CA SER A 45 -5.24 -8.80 0.74
C SER A 45 -5.21 -9.35 2.16
N THR A 46 -5.86 -10.50 2.38
CA THR A 46 -5.93 -11.20 3.67
C THR A 46 -4.73 -12.13 3.93
N TRP A 47 -3.85 -12.27 2.94
CA TRP A 47 -2.67 -13.12 3.07
C TRP A 47 -1.65 -12.48 4.01
N VAL A 48 -1.14 -13.28 4.93
CA VAL A 48 -0.24 -12.84 5.98
C VAL A 48 1.18 -12.84 5.45
N GLU A 49 1.84 -11.72 5.68
CA GLU A 49 3.26 -11.54 5.38
C GLU A 49 4.13 -12.37 6.31
N VAL A 50 5.08 -13.11 5.73
CA VAL A 50 6.00 -13.98 6.46
C VAL A 50 7.46 -13.72 6.17
N GLY A 51 7.76 -12.79 5.27
CA GLY A 51 9.12 -12.27 5.13
C GLY A 51 9.42 -11.66 3.77
N PHE A 52 10.60 -11.05 3.73
CA PHE A 52 11.15 -10.35 2.58
C PHE A 52 12.55 -10.83 2.27
N LEU A 53 12.87 -10.92 0.98
CA LEU A 53 14.22 -11.16 0.49
C LEU A 53 14.50 -10.17 -0.62
N GLU A 54 15.40 -9.21 -0.38
CA GLU A 54 15.65 -8.12 -1.35
C GLU A 54 14.31 -7.47 -1.74
N SER A 55 13.92 -7.52 -3.02
CA SER A 55 12.62 -7.02 -3.49
C SER A 55 11.53 -8.09 -3.65
N TRP A 56 11.67 -9.23 -2.97
CA TRP A 56 10.68 -10.30 -2.92
C TRP A 56 9.91 -10.20 -1.62
N LEU A 57 8.58 -10.16 -1.72
CA LEU A 57 7.67 -10.29 -0.60
C LEU A 57 6.98 -11.64 -0.64
N ILE A 58 7.03 -12.35 0.47
CA ILE A 58 6.44 -13.68 0.64
C ILE A 58 5.29 -13.60 1.63
N ARG A 59 4.12 -14.03 1.17
CA ARG A 59 2.91 -14.14 1.99
C ARG A 59 2.38 -15.57 1.99
N ILE A 60 1.65 -15.92 3.02
CA ILE A 60 0.90 -17.18 3.14
C ILE A 60 -0.59 -16.86 3.26
N PRO A 61 -1.49 -17.80 2.91
CA PRO A 61 -2.90 -17.62 3.22
C PRO A 61 -3.08 -17.43 4.73
N PRO A 62 -4.12 -16.68 5.17
CA PRO A 62 -4.45 -16.55 6.59
C PRO A 62 -4.54 -17.93 7.26
N PRO A 63 -4.24 -18.02 8.57
CA PRO A 63 -3.96 -19.30 9.22
C PRO A 63 -5.08 -20.32 9.02
N LEU A 64 -4.67 -21.58 8.91
CA LEU A 64 -5.53 -22.78 8.81
C LEU A 64 -6.33 -23.07 10.10
N CYS A 65 -6.40 -22.14 11.06
CA CYS A 65 -7.07 -22.30 12.36
C CYS A 65 -8.07 -21.18 12.63
N ASP A 66 -9.19 -21.58 13.23
CA ASP A 66 -10.38 -20.77 13.48
C ASP A 66 -10.09 -19.44 14.18
N GLN A 67 -10.81 -18.44 13.66
CA GLN A 67 -11.09 -17.10 14.16
C GLN A 67 -10.84 -16.91 15.66
N THR A 68 -9.86 -16.08 16.03
CA THR A 68 -9.96 -14.96 16.99
C THR A 68 -8.56 -14.44 17.36
N VAL A 69 -8.35 -13.13 17.18
CA VAL A 69 -7.23 -12.32 17.71
C VAL A 69 -5.84 -12.48 17.04
N SER A 70 -5.37 -11.35 16.47
CA SER A 70 -3.98 -11.06 16.04
C SER A 70 -3.19 -12.17 15.33
N ALA A 71 -3.65 -12.57 14.14
CA ALA A 71 -2.94 -13.54 13.28
C ALA A 71 -1.50 -13.12 12.91
N HIS A 72 -1.18 -11.81 12.87
CA HIS A 72 0.19 -11.33 12.64
C HIS A 72 1.14 -11.66 13.80
N SER A 73 0.66 -11.67 15.04
CA SER A 73 1.46 -11.99 16.22
C SER A 73 1.57 -13.50 16.42
N VAL A 74 0.50 -14.26 16.16
CA VAL A 74 0.47 -15.72 16.37
C VAL A 74 1.24 -16.47 15.29
N LEU A 75 1.19 -16.08 14.01
CA LEU A 75 2.05 -16.70 12.98
C LEU A 75 3.52 -16.35 13.18
N ARG A 76 3.85 -15.11 13.61
CA ARG A 76 5.20 -14.80 14.09
C ARG A 76 5.56 -15.71 15.27
N LEU A 77 4.68 -15.89 16.26
CA LEU A 77 4.90 -16.68 17.48
C LEU A 77 4.79 -18.21 17.32
N GLU A 78 4.29 -18.74 16.21
CA GLU A 78 4.23 -20.20 15.92
C GLU A 78 5.29 -20.62 14.88
N LEU A 79 5.63 -19.74 13.93
CA LEU A 79 6.82 -19.91 13.09
C LEU A 79 8.10 -19.67 13.91
N LEU A 80 8.09 -18.79 14.92
CA LEU A 80 9.24 -18.55 15.81
C LEU A 80 9.69 -19.81 16.56
N PRO A 81 8.85 -20.65 17.18
CA PRO A 81 9.26 -21.91 17.81
C PRO A 81 9.88 -22.92 16.84
N ALA A 82 9.30 -23.08 15.64
CA ALA A 82 9.86 -23.94 14.61
C ALA A 82 11.21 -23.39 14.09
N ALA A 83 11.28 -22.07 13.89
CA ALA A 83 12.47 -21.34 13.42
C ALA A 83 13.56 -21.17 14.48
N THR A 84 13.21 -21.03 15.76
CA THR A 84 14.13 -20.87 16.91
C THR A 84 14.81 -22.18 17.28
N SER A 85 14.28 -23.34 16.85
CA SER A 85 15.03 -24.59 16.89
C SER A 85 16.24 -24.60 15.95
N PHE A 86 16.26 -23.69 14.96
CA PHE A 86 17.34 -23.51 13.98
C PHE A 86 18.05 -22.14 14.05
N ALA A 87 17.55 -21.20 14.85
CA ALA A 87 18.24 -19.94 15.16
C ALA A 87 19.42 -20.26 16.09
N ARG A 88 20.65 -20.12 15.58
CA ARG A 88 21.85 -20.35 16.38
C ARG A 88 21.79 -19.51 17.66
N VAL A 89 21.96 -20.21 18.77
CA VAL A 89 22.37 -19.68 20.07
C VAL A 89 23.82 -19.22 19.96
N ASP A 90 24.05 -18.08 19.31
CA ASP A 90 25.29 -17.35 19.47
C ASP A 90 24.99 -16.17 20.40
N GLY A 91 25.05 -16.47 21.70
CA GLY A 91 24.67 -15.62 22.82
C GLY A 91 25.57 -14.41 23.04
N SER A 92 25.63 -13.50 22.07
CA SER A 92 26.26 -12.21 22.24
C SER A 92 25.76 -11.20 21.21
N CYS A 93 24.56 -10.65 21.37
CA CYS A 93 24.25 -9.34 20.79
C CYS A 93 23.28 -8.57 21.67
N SER A 94 23.68 -7.34 21.95
CA SER A 94 23.07 -6.42 22.91
C SER A 94 22.48 -5.22 22.15
N HIS A 95 21.56 -5.48 21.21
CA HIS A 95 20.82 -4.45 20.50
C HIS A 95 19.31 -4.76 20.50
N PRO A 96 18.43 -3.79 20.84
CA PRO A 96 16.99 -4.02 20.92
C PRO A 96 16.26 -4.10 19.55
N PHE A 97 16.99 -4.16 18.43
CA PHE A 97 16.44 -4.16 17.06
C PHE A 97 17.05 -5.27 16.17
N GLU A 98 17.43 -6.41 16.74
CA GLU A 98 17.91 -7.51 15.91
C GLU A 98 16.76 -8.06 15.05
N THR A 99 16.82 -7.71 13.76
CA THR A 99 15.95 -8.24 12.71
C THR A 99 16.08 -9.75 12.73
N TYR A 100 15.02 -10.46 13.10
CA TYR A 100 14.99 -11.91 12.98
C TYR A 100 15.18 -12.26 11.49
N LYS A 101 16.11 -13.18 11.20
CA LYS A 101 16.40 -13.63 9.83
C LYS A 101 16.39 -15.14 9.78
N LEU A 102 15.85 -15.69 8.69
CA LEU A 102 15.96 -17.10 8.34
C LEU A 102 16.55 -17.25 6.95
N THR A 103 17.19 -18.38 6.67
CA THR A 103 17.49 -18.72 5.28
C THR A 103 16.21 -19.14 4.55
N ALA A 104 16.20 -19.03 3.21
CA ALA A 104 15.10 -19.50 2.40
C ALA A 104 14.79 -20.98 2.63
N SER A 105 15.82 -21.81 2.84
CA SER A 105 15.65 -23.23 3.20
C SER A 105 14.94 -23.41 4.54
N GLN A 106 15.32 -22.65 5.57
CA GLN A 106 14.69 -22.70 6.89
C GLN A 106 13.23 -22.26 6.82
N LEU A 107 12.91 -21.21 6.06
CA LEU A 107 11.52 -20.81 5.85
C LEU A 107 10.72 -21.89 5.13
N ALA A 108 11.25 -22.46 4.04
CA ALA A 108 10.57 -23.51 3.29
C ALA A 108 10.28 -24.75 4.16
N GLU A 109 11.24 -25.16 4.99
CA GLU A 109 11.06 -26.25 5.96
C GLU A 109 10.01 -25.92 7.02
N ALA A 110 10.06 -24.72 7.62
CA ALA A 110 9.07 -24.29 8.60
C ALA A 110 7.65 -24.25 8.01
N LEU A 111 7.49 -23.74 6.79
CA LEU A 111 6.21 -23.72 6.08
C LEU A 111 5.68 -25.14 5.81
N GLN A 112 6.55 -26.09 5.47
CA GLN A 112 6.16 -27.49 5.31
C GLN A 112 5.72 -28.13 6.63
N GLN A 113 6.40 -27.82 7.73
CA GLN A 113 6.06 -28.35 9.06
C GLN A 113 4.66 -27.92 9.52
N VAL A 114 4.23 -26.71 9.17
CA VAL A 114 2.88 -26.20 9.46
C VAL A 114 1.85 -26.55 8.36
N ALA A 115 2.20 -27.49 7.47
CA ALA A 115 1.36 -27.93 6.34
C ALA A 115 0.90 -26.79 5.42
N CYS A 116 1.70 -25.73 5.28
CA CYS A 116 1.45 -24.68 4.31
C CYS A 116 1.79 -25.19 2.91
N HIS A 117 0.79 -25.26 2.02
CA HIS A 117 0.97 -25.78 0.66
C HIS A 117 1.09 -24.68 -0.39
N SER A 118 0.77 -23.43 -0.04
CA SER A 118 0.75 -22.32 -0.98
C SER A 118 1.32 -21.06 -0.35
N ILE A 119 2.21 -20.40 -1.09
CA ILE A 119 2.76 -19.09 -0.79
C ILE A 119 2.40 -18.15 -1.94
N ARG A 120 2.24 -16.86 -1.65
CA ARG A 120 2.10 -15.80 -2.64
C ARG A 120 3.42 -15.04 -2.66
N VAL A 121 4.07 -15.06 -3.81
CA VAL A 121 5.32 -14.37 -4.04
C VAL A 121 5.01 -13.13 -4.86
N LYS A 122 5.48 -11.98 -4.38
CA LYS A 122 5.41 -10.69 -5.10
C LYS A 122 6.82 -10.15 -5.27
N VAL A 123 7.18 -9.73 -6.47
CA VAL A 123 8.53 -9.29 -6.82
C VAL A 123 8.43 -7.92 -7.49
N SER A 124 9.25 -6.96 -7.03
CA SER A 124 9.34 -5.65 -7.70
C SER A 124 9.90 -5.78 -9.13
N TRP A 125 9.50 -4.89 -10.03
CA TRP A 125 9.86 -5.01 -11.44
C TRP A 125 11.38 -5.01 -11.70
N HIS A 126 12.16 -4.25 -10.94
CA HIS A 126 13.62 -4.21 -11.07
C HIS A 126 14.25 -5.61 -10.95
N HIS A 127 13.63 -6.49 -10.17
CA HIS A 127 14.02 -7.88 -10.01
C HIS A 127 13.13 -8.85 -10.80
N ALA A 128 11.99 -8.41 -11.34
CA ALA A 128 11.11 -9.24 -12.17
C ALA A 128 11.79 -9.70 -13.48
N SER A 129 12.79 -8.97 -13.98
CA SER A 129 13.60 -9.42 -15.13
C SER A 129 14.39 -10.72 -14.85
N SER A 130 14.71 -11.00 -13.58
CA SER A 130 15.32 -12.27 -13.17
C SER A 130 14.32 -13.45 -13.18
N LEU A 131 13.02 -13.15 -13.31
CA LEU A 131 11.95 -14.13 -13.50
C LEU A 131 11.87 -14.63 -14.95
N ALA A 132 12.73 -14.14 -15.87
CA ALA A 132 12.80 -14.66 -17.25
C ALA A 132 13.17 -16.15 -17.34
N PHE A 133 13.72 -16.72 -16.25
CA PHE A 133 14.01 -18.15 -16.12
C PHE A 133 12.84 -18.97 -15.57
N LEU A 134 11.77 -18.33 -15.10
CA LEU A 134 10.60 -19.06 -14.68
C LEU A 134 9.91 -19.61 -15.92
N GLU A 135 9.88 -20.94 -16.02
CA GLU A 135 8.83 -21.67 -16.71
C GLU A 135 7.49 -21.39 -15.98
N LEU A 136 7.04 -20.13 -16.01
CA LEU A 136 5.78 -19.61 -15.46
C LEU A 136 4.54 -20.32 -16.03
N ALA A 137 4.73 -21.24 -16.99
CA ALA A 137 3.71 -21.99 -17.69
C ALA A 137 2.79 -22.82 -16.78
N HIS A 138 3.16 -23.06 -15.51
CA HIS A 138 2.33 -23.81 -14.56
C HIS A 138 1.49 -22.92 -13.62
N HIS A 139 1.75 -21.62 -13.56
CA HIS A 139 1.00 -20.71 -12.69
C HIS A 139 -0.13 -20.04 -13.47
N THR A 140 -1.37 -20.25 -13.03
CA THR A 140 -2.58 -19.72 -13.70
C THR A 140 -3.02 -18.36 -13.13
N ASP A 141 -2.38 -17.92 -12.05
CA ASP A 141 -2.76 -16.76 -11.24
C ASP A 141 -1.70 -15.65 -11.24
N ILE A 142 -0.83 -15.63 -12.25
CA ILE A 142 0.22 -14.62 -12.38
C ILE A 142 -0.44 -13.26 -12.66
N ILE A 143 -0.09 -12.29 -11.82
CA ILE A 143 -0.53 -10.90 -11.90
C ILE A 143 0.66 -10.01 -12.23
N TRP A 144 0.52 -9.24 -13.30
CA TRP A 144 1.43 -8.18 -13.67
C TRP A 144 0.77 -6.85 -13.37
N ALA A 145 1.49 -5.96 -12.70
CA ALA A 145 1.02 -4.60 -12.48
C ALA A 145 1.89 -3.60 -13.24
N PHE A 146 1.22 -2.63 -13.85
CA PHE A 146 1.84 -1.56 -14.59
C PHE A 146 1.27 -0.24 -14.13
N GLU A 147 2.09 0.78 -14.17
CA GLU A 147 1.78 2.13 -13.77
C GLU A 147 2.05 3.10 -14.92
N VAL A 148 1.15 4.07 -15.10
CA VAL A 148 1.36 5.19 -15.99
C VAL A 148 0.97 6.49 -15.29
N ASP A 149 1.86 7.48 -15.36
CA ASP A 149 1.57 8.82 -14.84
C ASP A 149 0.83 9.64 -15.90
N VAL A 150 -0.24 10.30 -15.45
CA VAL A 150 -1.07 11.19 -16.26
C VAL A 150 -0.94 12.60 -15.74
N VAL A 151 -0.39 13.50 -16.56
CA VAL A 151 -0.31 14.92 -16.22
C VAL A 151 -1.68 15.57 -16.37
N THR A 152 -2.14 16.24 -15.32
CA THR A 152 -3.39 17.02 -15.31
C THR A 152 -3.12 18.47 -14.91
N ARG A 153 -4.16 19.32 -14.90
CA ARG A 153 -4.05 20.75 -14.61
C ARG A 153 -3.98 21.09 -13.11
N GLY A 154 -3.91 20.09 -12.23
CA GLY A 154 -3.88 20.27 -10.77
C GLY A 154 -3.87 18.94 -10.02
N ILE A 155 -4.09 18.99 -8.71
CA ILE A 155 -4.23 17.79 -7.88
C ILE A 155 -5.58 17.16 -8.22
N THR A 156 -5.56 15.94 -8.77
CA THR A 156 -6.76 15.30 -9.32
C THR A 156 -7.33 14.31 -8.33
N LEU A 157 -8.54 14.55 -7.84
CA LEU A 157 -9.28 13.62 -6.99
C LEU A 157 -10.43 13.02 -7.77
N LEU A 158 -10.70 11.74 -7.54
CA LEU A 158 -11.73 11.01 -8.27
C LEU A 158 -12.77 10.43 -7.33
N ARG A 159 -13.97 10.23 -7.87
CA ARG A 159 -15.06 9.54 -7.17
C ARG A 159 -15.86 8.71 -8.16
N GLY A 160 -16.10 7.44 -7.83
CA GLY A 160 -17.06 6.61 -8.55
C GLY A 160 -18.49 6.94 -8.13
N ALA A 161 -19.46 6.60 -8.98
CA ALA A 161 -20.88 6.71 -8.59
C ALA A 161 -21.18 5.85 -7.36
N SER A 162 -22.07 6.30 -6.48
CA SER A 162 -22.38 5.63 -5.19
C SER A 162 -22.89 4.19 -5.33
N ASN A 163 -23.42 3.82 -6.49
CA ASN A 163 -23.93 2.48 -6.80
C ASN A 163 -23.00 1.71 -7.77
N SER A 164 -21.72 2.07 -7.83
CA SER A 164 -20.74 1.45 -8.74
C SER A 164 -19.81 0.48 -8.00
N ALA A 165 -19.07 -0.32 -8.78
CA ALA A 165 -18.01 -1.19 -8.24
C ALA A 165 -16.75 -0.41 -7.80
N ALA A 166 -16.65 0.89 -8.10
CA ALA A 166 -15.51 1.69 -7.69
C ALA A 166 -15.53 1.95 -6.18
N GLN A 167 -14.47 1.53 -5.53
CA GLN A 167 -14.19 1.85 -4.14
C GLN A 167 -13.40 3.16 -4.11
N VAL A 168 -13.87 4.11 -3.29
CA VAL A 168 -13.22 5.41 -3.14
C VAL A 168 -12.64 5.50 -1.75
N LEU A 169 -11.35 5.81 -1.65
CA LEU A 169 -10.71 6.20 -0.39
C LEU A 169 -10.58 7.73 -0.39
N PRO A 170 -11.43 8.46 0.36
CA PRO A 170 -11.41 9.92 0.39
C PRO A 170 -10.07 10.46 0.84
N SER A 171 -9.58 11.49 0.17
CA SER A 171 -8.31 12.16 0.47
C SER A 171 -8.51 13.68 0.51
N LEU A 172 -7.57 14.39 1.15
CA LEU A 172 -7.62 15.85 1.40
C LEU A 172 -8.84 16.28 2.22
N GLY A 173 -9.26 15.44 3.17
CA GLY A 173 -10.35 15.66 4.11
C GLY A 173 -11.52 16.49 3.57
N SER A 174 -11.72 17.70 4.10
CA SER A 174 -12.85 18.56 3.72
C SER A 174 -12.71 19.15 2.31
N LEU A 175 -11.50 19.45 1.87
CA LEU A 175 -11.21 19.97 0.54
C LEU A 175 -11.55 18.96 -0.56
N GLY A 176 -11.34 17.68 -0.31
CA GLY A 176 -11.65 16.62 -1.26
C GLY A 176 -13.14 16.27 -1.37
N GLY A 177 -13.95 16.59 -0.36
CA GLY A 177 -15.40 16.41 -0.40
C GLY A 177 -15.84 14.97 -0.74
N GLY A 178 -15.11 13.97 -0.24
CA GLY A 178 -15.35 12.55 -0.53
C GLY A 178 -14.74 12.03 -1.83
N HIS A 179 -14.03 12.87 -2.58
CA HIS A 179 -13.16 12.42 -3.68
C HIS A 179 -11.80 11.98 -3.12
N GLY A 180 -11.12 11.12 -3.85
CA GLY A 180 -9.83 10.63 -3.44
C GLY A 180 -9.27 9.63 -4.42
N LEU A 181 -8.61 8.62 -3.87
CA LEU A 181 -8.12 7.48 -4.63
C LEU A 181 -9.31 6.63 -5.05
N VAL A 182 -9.26 6.09 -6.26
CA VAL A 182 -10.27 5.15 -6.74
C VAL A 182 -9.64 3.80 -7.06
N ASP A 183 -10.27 2.73 -6.60
CA ASP A 183 -9.95 1.35 -6.92
C ASP A 183 -11.16 0.68 -7.56
N ILE A 184 -10.97 0.07 -8.72
CA ILE A 184 -12.02 -0.55 -9.52
C ILE A 184 -11.63 -2.00 -9.80
N PRO A 185 -12.19 -2.98 -9.06
CA PRO A 185 -12.09 -4.37 -9.45
C PRO A 185 -12.86 -4.58 -10.75
N LEU A 186 -12.25 -5.28 -11.70
CA LEU A 186 -12.86 -5.62 -12.98
C LEU A 186 -13.22 -7.10 -13.00
N ALA A 187 -14.50 -7.40 -13.18
CA ALA A 187 -14.98 -8.75 -13.38
C ALA A 187 -14.31 -9.39 -14.62
N ALA A 188 -14.11 -10.71 -14.59
CA ALA A 188 -13.36 -11.50 -15.57
C ALA A 188 -13.48 -10.99 -17.02
N ARG A 189 -12.45 -10.27 -17.47
CA ARG A 189 -12.33 -9.75 -18.84
C ARG A 189 -11.55 -10.72 -19.71
N ARG A 190 -11.83 -10.73 -21.03
CA ARG A 190 -11.17 -11.65 -21.97
C ARG A 190 -9.67 -11.37 -22.10
N GLU A 191 -9.31 -10.10 -22.02
CA GLU A 191 -7.94 -9.60 -22.07
C GLU A 191 -7.17 -9.77 -20.75
N GLY A 192 -7.84 -10.14 -19.65
CA GLY A 192 -7.17 -10.42 -18.37
C GLY A 192 -6.92 -9.21 -17.47
N VAL A 193 -7.22 -7.97 -17.90
CA VAL A 193 -7.19 -6.80 -17.00
C VAL A 193 -8.22 -6.99 -15.89
N CYS A 194 -7.79 -6.92 -14.64
CA CYS A 194 -8.59 -7.34 -13.49
C CYS A 194 -8.74 -6.27 -12.39
N ARG A 195 -7.93 -5.21 -12.42
CA ARG A 195 -8.06 -4.08 -11.50
C ARG A 195 -7.53 -2.80 -12.15
N VAL A 196 -8.18 -1.69 -11.87
CA VAL A 196 -7.70 -0.35 -12.18
C VAL A 196 -7.69 0.46 -10.91
N ARG A 197 -6.54 1.03 -10.58
CA ARG A 197 -6.39 1.90 -9.43
C ARG A 197 -5.84 3.24 -9.90
N ILE A 198 -6.44 4.31 -9.41
CA ILE A 198 -6.05 5.68 -9.76
C ILE A 198 -5.75 6.44 -8.48
N THR A 199 -4.49 6.83 -8.32
CA THR A 199 -3.96 7.54 -7.16
C THR A 199 -3.52 8.95 -7.56
N GLN A 200 -3.44 9.85 -6.60
CA GLN A 200 -2.93 11.20 -6.82
C GLN A 200 -1.41 11.19 -6.82
N ALA A 201 -0.79 11.98 -7.70
CA ALA A 201 0.66 12.19 -7.68
C ALA A 201 1.13 12.71 -6.30
N LEU A 202 0.39 13.68 -5.74
CA LEU A 202 0.61 14.24 -4.41
C LEU A 202 0.88 13.21 -3.31
N ILE A 203 0.09 12.13 -3.24
CA ILE A 203 0.21 11.13 -2.17
C ILE A 203 1.52 10.36 -2.29
N ARG A 204 1.96 10.06 -3.52
CA ARG A 204 3.23 9.37 -3.75
C ARG A 204 4.40 10.26 -3.34
N THR A 205 4.36 11.53 -3.75
CA THR A 205 5.37 12.52 -3.38
C THR A 205 5.46 12.69 -1.87
N PHE A 206 4.33 12.64 -1.18
CA PHE A 206 4.32 12.63 0.28
C PHE A 206 5.06 11.41 0.85
N ALA A 207 4.72 10.21 0.35
CA ALA A 207 5.33 8.96 0.82
C ALA A 207 6.85 8.94 0.62
N ASP A 208 7.32 9.40 -0.55
CA ASP A 208 8.74 9.50 -0.88
C ASP A 208 9.50 10.53 -0.02
N TRP A 209 8.80 11.58 0.45
CA TRP A 209 9.42 12.63 1.26
C TRP A 209 9.72 12.19 2.70
N GLU A 210 8.87 11.35 3.31
CA GLU A 210 8.92 11.16 4.77
C GLU A 210 8.75 9.72 5.28
N GLY A 211 8.54 8.73 4.41
CA GLY A 211 8.46 7.32 4.84
C GLY A 211 7.23 6.95 5.71
N GLY A 212 6.21 7.81 5.80
CA GLY A 212 4.93 7.50 6.47
C GLY A 212 4.56 8.41 7.65
N ALA A 213 3.49 8.10 8.38
CA ALA A 213 3.02 8.86 9.56
C ALA A 213 3.33 8.22 10.91
N GLU A 214 4.10 7.13 10.90
CA GLU A 214 4.38 6.29 12.05
C GLU A 214 5.06 7.05 13.19
N SER A 215 5.94 8.00 12.86
CA SER A 215 6.69 8.81 13.84
C SER A 215 5.80 9.67 14.75
N ILE A 216 4.60 10.07 14.29
CA ILE A 216 3.61 10.80 15.11
C ILE A 216 3.11 9.90 16.24
N TRP A 217 2.91 8.60 15.97
CA TRP A 217 2.30 7.67 16.91
C TRP A 217 3.25 7.23 18.03
N LEU A 218 4.56 7.48 17.87
CA LEU A 218 5.56 7.25 18.92
C LEU A 218 5.40 8.18 20.13
N GLN A 219 4.70 9.30 19.97
CA GLN A 219 4.50 10.27 21.06
C GLN A 219 3.51 9.72 22.08
N THR A 220 3.91 9.65 23.36
CA THR A 220 3.06 9.16 24.45
C THR A 220 2.22 10.26 25.10
N ASP A 221 2.72 11.50 25.12
CA ASP A 221 1.98 12.66 25.58
C ASP A 221 0.92 13.12 24.57
N SER A 222 -0.28 13.44 25.05
CA SER A 222 -1.41 13.86 24.20
C SER A 222 -1.13 15.17 23.47
N ARG A 223 -0.48 16.13 24.13
CA ARG A 223 -0.19 17.44 23.55
C ARG A 223 0.94 17.31 22.53
N GLU A 224 2.00 16.57 22.86
CA GLU A 224 3.12 16.31 21.94
C GLU A 224 2.67 15.57 20.67
N LEU A 225 1.71 14.65 20.77
CA LEU A 225 1.13 13.99 19.60
C LEU A 225 0.49 14.98 18.62
N VAL A 226 -0.28 15.95 19.11
CA VAL A 226 -0.89 16.98 18.25
C VAL A 226 0.17 17.92 17.69
N ILE A 227 1.18 18.29 18.48
CA ILE A 227 2.30 19.13 18.04
C ILE A 227 3.09 18.43 16.92
N ALA A 228 3.35 17.12 17.04
CA ALA A 228 4.03 16.35 16.00
C ALA A 228 3.22 16.35 14.68
N ALA A 229 1.91 16.13 14.74
CA ALA A 229 1.05 16.20 13.57
C ALA A 229 1.03 17.60 12.93
N LEU A 230 0.99 18.67 13.74
CA LEU A 230 1.06 20.06 13.28
C LEU A 230 2.39 20.38 12.59
N HIS A 231 3.51 20.00 13.19
CA HIS A 231 4.83 20.18 12.58
C HIS A 231 4.94 19.46 11.24
N LYS A 232 4.38 18.25 11.16
CA LYS A 232 4.34 17.46 9.93
C LYS A 232 3.54 18.14 8.83
N ALA A 233 2.34 18.64 9.16
CA ALA A 233 1.51 19.37 8.22
C ALA A 233 2.17 20.67 7.74
N ALA A 234 2.81 21.41 8.65
CA ALA A 234 3.51 22.65 8.32
C ALA A 234 4.73 22.39 7.42
N GLY A 235 5.54 21.38 7.73
CA GLY A 235 6.69 21.00 6.91
C GLY A 235 6.26 20.54 5.51
N TRP A 236 5.16 19.78 5.42
CA TRP A 236 4.59 19.41 4.15
C TRP A 236 4.05 20.61 3.36
N MET A 237 3.35 21.52 4.01
CA MET A 237 2.85 22.74 3.38
C MET A 237 4.00 23.57 2.80
N GLU A 238 5.09 23.77 3.55
CA GLU A 238 6.28 24.48 3.09
C GLU A 238 6.93 23.79 1.89
N TRP A 239 7.04 22.45 1.92
CA TRP A 239 7.54 21.68 0.79
C TRP A 239 6.64 21.85 -0.44
N VAL A 240 5.32 21.76 -0.26
CA VAL A 240 4.32 21.98 -1.31
C VAL A 240 4.36 23.40 -1.84
N GLU A 241 4.68 24.42 -1.05
CA GLU A 241 4.80 25.82 -1.47
C GLU A 241 6.09 26.14 -2.24
N THR A 242 7.17 25.43 -1.93
CA THR A 242 8.49 25.67 -2.52
C THR A 242 8.85 24.70 -3.64
N GLY A 243 8.22 23.52 -3.68
CA GLY A 243 8.46 22.45 -4.64
C GLY A 243 8.00 22.73 -6.07
N LEU A 244 8.32 21.82 -6.98
CA LEU A 244 7.88 21.92 -8.37
C LEU A 244 6.43 21.46 -8.49
N SER A 245 5.62 22.21 -9.24
CA SER A 245 4.20 21.87 -9.41
C SER A 245 3.96 20.56 -10.17
N CYS A 246 4.95 20.09 -10.95
CA CYS A 246 4.86 18.81 -11.66
C CYS A 246 4.80 17.60 -10.74
N ASP A 247 5.30 17.71 -9.51
CA ASP A 247 5.33 16.60 -8.56
C ASP A 247 3.96 16.42 -7.89
N LEU A 248 3.20 17.52 -7.76
CA LEU A 248 1.90 17.55 -7.11
C LEU A 248 0.75 17.21 -8.07
N PHE A 249 0.92 17.53 -9.35
CA PHE A 249 -0.15 17.49 -10.34
C PHE A 249 -0.21 16.14 -11.05
N GLY A 250 -1.42 15.75 -11.41
CA GLY A 250 -1.65 14.51 -12.14
C GLY A 250 -2.25 13.40 -11.30
N ALA A 251 -2.24 12.22 -11.91
CA ALA A 251 -2.68 10.97 -11.33
C ALA A 251 -1.75 9.85 -11.79
N SER A 252 -1.54 8.86 -10.94
CA SER A 252 -0.94 7.59 -11.32
C SER A 252 -2.07 6.58 -11.55
N VAL A 253 -2.03 5.90 -12.69
CA VAL A 253 -2.96 4.82 -13.03
C VAL A 253 -2.20 3.50 -12.96
N GLU A 254 -2.52 2.69 -11.96
CA GLU A 254 -2.04 1.33 -11.80
C GLU A 254 -3.06 0.34 -12.38
N LEU A 255 -2.57 -0.58 -13.22
CA LEU A 255 -3.36 -1.58 -13.94
C LEU A 255 -2.81 -2.96 -13.63
N SER A 256 -3.65 -3.82 -13.06
CA SER A 256 -3.29 -5.21 -12.77
C SER A 256 -3.88 -6.14 -13.83
N VAL A 257 -3.07 -7.05 -14.36
CA VAL A 257 -3.41 -7.93 -15.48
C VAL A 257 -3.05 -9.38 -15.14
N ARG A 258 -3.99 -10.29 -15.34
CA ARG A 258 -3.74 -11.73 -15.30
C ARG A 258 -3.17 -12.17 -16.64
N ALA A 259 -1.91 -12.57 -16.67
CA ALA A 259 -1.28 -13.04 -17.90
C ALA A 259 -0.09 -13.97 -17.62
N ALA A 260 0.13 -14.93 -18.51
CA ALA A 260 1.24 -15.87 -18.38
C ALA A 260 2.62 -15.21 -18.54
N THR A 261 2.71 -14.12 -19.30
CA THR A 261 3.97 -13.37 -19.53
C THR A 261 3.73 -11.87 -19.49
N ALA A 262 4.81 -11.11 -19.26
CA ALA A 262 4.78 -9.65 -19.29
C ALA A 262 4.33 -9.11 -20.66
N GLU A 263 4.81 -9.70 -21.76
CA GLU A 263 4.46 -9.26 -23.13
C GLU A 263 2.96 -9.45 -23.41
N ARG A 264 2.38 -10.55 -22.91
CA ARG A 264 0.93 -10.76 -23.01
C ARG A 264 0.16 -9.75 -22.16
N ALA A 265 0.69 -9.39 -20.99
CA ALA A 265 0.09 -8.39 -20.13
C ALA A 265 0.13 -6.99 -20.79
N GLU A 266 1.26 -6.60 -21.38
CA GLU A 266 1.42 -5.35 -22.12
C GLU A 266 0.48 -5.29 -23.33
N GLN A 267 0.38 -6.38 -24.10
CA GLN A 267 -0.55 -6.47 -25.21
C GLN A 267 -2.00 -6.30 -24.76
N ALA A 268 -2.40 -6.99 -23.67
CA ALA A 268 -3.73 -6.85 -23.09
C ALA A 268 -4.04 -5.39 -22.65
N LEU A 269 -3.07 -4.69 -22.07
CA LEU A 269 -3.23 -3.28 -21.71
C LEU A 269 -3.41 -2.39 -22.93
N SER A 270 -2.62 -2.61 -23.99
CA SER A 270 -2.75 -1.90 -25.26
C SER A 270 -4.15 -2.07 -25.86
N ASP A 271 -4.68 -3.29 -25.84
CA ASP A 271 -5.99 -3.63 -26.42
C ASP A 271 -7.17 -3.18 -25.54
N SER A 272 -6.97 -3.01 -24.23
CA SER A 272 -8.03 -2.69 -23.27
C SER A 272 -8.61 -1.26 -23.39
N GLY A 273 -7.84 -0.34 -23.99
CA GLY A 273 -8.16 1.09 -24.03
C GLY A 273 -8.06 1.82 -22.68
N MET A 274 -7.59 1.14 -21.60
CA MET A 274 -7.46 1.70 -20.25
C MET A 274 -6.41 2.81 -20.14
N LEU A 275 -5.41 2.80 -21.03
CA LEU A 275 -4.35 3.82 -21.08
C LEU A 275 -4.84 5.18 -21.62
N ASN A 276 -6.05 5.23 -22.18
CA ASN A 276 -6.66 6.49 -22.60
C ASN A 276 -7.39 7.14 -21.43
N TRP A 277 -6.75 8.14 -20.81
CA TRP A 277 -7.28 8.88 -19.66
C TRP A 277 -8.73 9.34 -19.84
N ASN A 278 -9.06 9.97 -20.98
CA ASN A 278 -10.41 10.48 -21.22
C ASN A 278 -11.44 9.36 -21.29
N HIS A 279 -11.10 8.23 -21.90
CA HIS A 279 -11.99 7.06 -21.93
C HIS A 279 -12.14 6.42 -20.55
N LEU A 280 -11.05 6.36 -19.78
CA LEU A 280 -11.05 5.82 -18.43
C LEU A 280 -11.97 6.62 -17.51
N ILE A 281 -11.85 7.96 -17.51
CA ILE A 281 -12.72 8.85 -16.72
C ILE A 281 -14.19 8.73 -17.15
N GLN A 282 -14.45 8.59 -18.45
CA GLN A 282 -15.80 8.36 -18.97
C GLN A 282 -16.38 6.98 -18.60
N GLY A 283 -15.59 6.10 -17.99
CA GLY A 283 -15.99 4.74 -17.65
C GLY A 283 -16.16 3.84 -18.86
N ARG A 284 -15.65 4.22 -20.05
CA ARG A 284 -15.81 3.39 -21.26
C ARG A 284 -15.16 2.02 -21.11
N PRO A 285 -13.90 1.91 -20.64
CA PRO A 285 -13.30 0.61 -20.49
C PRO A 285 -13.78 -0.04 -19.19
N THR A 286 -14.00 0.69 -18.08
CA THR A 286 -14.33 0.10 -16.76
C THR A 286 -15.81 -0.18 -16.54
N GLY A 287 -16.71 0.41 -17.33
CA GLY A 287 -18.14 0.47 -17.05
C GLY A 287 -18.52 1.42 -15.90
N VAL A 288 -17.54 2.08 -15.28
CA VAL A 288 -17.74 2.96 -14.11
C VAL A 288 -17.29 4.37 -14.47
N PRO A 289 -18.22 5.32 -14.72
CA PRO A 289 -17.85 6.71 -14.93
C PRO A 289 -17.32 7.32 -13.62
N LEU A 290 -16.29 8.14 -13.75
CA LEU A 290 -15.62 8.79 -12.64
C LEU A 290 -15.87 10.30 -12.67
N GLU A 291 -16.28 10.82 -11.52
CA GLU A 291 -16.34 12.25 -11.27
C GLU A 291 -14.95 12.76 -10.93
N VAL A 292 -14.59 13.92 -11.50
CA VAL A 292 -13.25 14.51 -11.34
C VAL A 292 -13.37 15.82 -10.60
N LEU A 293 -12.65 15.93 -9.49
CA LEU A 293 -12.39 17.17 -8.78
C LEU A 293 -10.93 17.56 -9.00
N THR A 294 -10.68 18.80 -9.40
CA THR A 294 -9.32 19.33 -9.57
C THR A 294 -9.09 20.44 -8.56
N VAL A 295 -8.09 20.24 -7.70
CA VAL A 295 -7.67 21.20 -6.68
C VAL A 295 -6.41 21.91 -7.15
N SER A 296 -6.40 23.24 -7.06
CA SER A 296 -5.20 24.02 -7.34
C SER A 296 -4.20 23.95 -6.19
N ARG A 297 -2.91 24.10 -6.48
CA ARG A 297 -1.86 24.18 -5.45
C ARG A 297 -2.18 25.25 -4.40
N ALA A 298 -2.57 26.45 -4.83
CA ALA A 298 -2.91 27.55 -3.92
C ALA A 298 -4.07 27.21 -2.99
N ALA A 299 -5.14 26.60 -3.51
CA ALA A 299 -6.28 26.17 -2.70
C ALA A 299 -5.90 25.07 -1.70
N TYR A 300 -4.99 24.16 -2.07
CA TYR A 300 -4.51 23.12 -1.15
C TYR A 300 -3.63 23.69 -0.04
N VAL A 301 -2.75 24.63 -0.36
CA VAL A 301 -1.92 25.34 0.63
C VAL A 301 -2.78 26.15 1.60
N GLU A 302 -3.72 26.96 1.08
CA GLU A 302 -4.66 27.74 1.90
C GLU A 302 -5.49 26.84 2.82
N HIS A 303 -5.89 25.67 2.32
CA HIS A 303 -6.57 24.65 3.13
C HIS A 303 -5.70 24.12 4.27
N LEU A 304 -4.43 23.76 4.01
CA LEU A 304 -3.53 23.30 5.06
C LEU A 304 -3.27 24.38 6.11
N ASP A 305 -3.05 25.63 5.70
CA ASP A 305 -2.86 26.77 6.60
C ASP A 305 -4.07 26.96 7.53
N HIS A 306 -5.28 26.85 6.98
CA HIS A 306 -6.52 26.90 7.76
C HIS A 306 -6.61 25.77 8.79
N ILE A 307 -6.31 24.53 8.38
CA ILE A 307 -6.34 23.36 9.27
C ILE A 307 -5.29 23.47 10.38
N ILE A 308 -4.07 23.90 10.05
CA ILE A 308 -2.98 24.13 11.01
C ILE A 308 -3.39 25.20 12.02
N THR A 309 -3.88 26.35 11.55
CA THR A 309 -4.30 27.47 12.41
C THR A 309 -5.45 27.07 13.34
N ALA A 310 -6.45 26.34 12.83
CA ALA A 310 -7.57 25.87 13.63
C ALA A 310 -7.12 24.89 14.73
N ALA A 311 -6.25 23.92 14.39
CA ALA A 311 -5.73 22.96 15.34
C ALA A 311 -4.79 23.60 16.38
N GLN A 312 -3.99 24.60 16.00
CA GLN A 312 -3.18 25.39 16.94
C GLN A 312 -4.04 26.18 17.92
N THR A 313 -5.12 26.80 17.45
CA THR A 313 -6.07 27.53 18.30
C THR A 313 -6.72 26.59 19.32
N HIS A 314 -7.22 25.43 18.85
CA HIS A 314 -7.79 24.41 19.73
C HIS A 314 -6.80 23.92 20.79
N LEU A 315 -5.53 23.71 20.40
CA LEU A 315 -4.47 23.29 21.30
C LEU A 315 -4.10 24.37 22.34
N ALA A 316 -4.22 25.65 21.99
CA ALA A 316 -3.97 26.77 22.91
C ALA A 316 -5.08 26.90 23.97
N ASP A 317 -6.33 26.67 23.56
CA ASP A 317 -7.51 26.79 24.43
C ASP A 317 -7.71 25.56 25.34
N ALA A 318 -7.16 24.41 24.96
CA ALA A 318 -7.27 23.16 25.73
C ALA A 318 -6.30 23.13 26.94
N LEU A 319 -6.84 23.34 28.15
CA LEU A 319 -6.10 23.23 29.42
C LEU A 319 -5.63 21.79 29.74
N GLN A 320 -6.41 20.78 29.36
CA GLN A 320 -6.06 19.35 29.44
C GLN A 320 -6.60 18.65 28.19
N LEU A 321 -5.77 17.85 27.54
CA LEU A 321 -6.11 17.14 26.30
C LEU A 321 -6.13 15.63 26.55
N HIS A 322 -7.30 15.01 26.41
CA HIS A 322 -7.41 13.56 26.50
C HIS A 322 -6.78 12.88 25.29
N ARG A 323 -6.22 11.68 25.48
CA ARG A 323 -5.51 10.95 24.41
C ARG A 323 -6.39 10.69 23.19
N ALA A 324 -7.65 10.30 23.39
CA ALA A 324 -8.59 10.04 22.29
C ALA A 324 -8.86 11.29 21.44
N GLU A 325 -8.99 12.45 22.09
CA GLU A 325 -9.17 13.73 21.40
C GLU A 325 -7.91 14.13 20.64
N ALA A 326 -6.73 14.00 21.26
CA ALA A 326 -5.44 14.24 20.61
C ALA A 326 -5.25 13.37 19.36
N THR A 327 -5.52 12.06 19.48
CA THR A 327 -5.47 11.12 18.36
C THR A 327 -6.44 11.53 17.26
N TRP A 328 -7.67 11.92 17.60
CA TRP A 328 -8.64 12.38 16.61
C TRP A 328 -8.16 13.62 15.84
N ILE A 329 -7.59 14.60 16.54
CA ILE A 329 -7.03 15.81 15.92
C ILE A 329 -5.87 15.44 14.98
N ALA A 330 -4.92 14.61 15.42
CA ALA A 330 -3.81 14.19 14.59
C ALA A 330 -4.26 13.41 13.36
N LEU A 331 -5.18 12.45 13.52
CA LEU A 331 -5.78 11.72 12.40
C LEU A 331 -6.46 12.68 11.42
N ARG A 332 -7.16 13.70 11.92
CA ARG A 332 -7.78 14.70 11.06
C ARG A 332 -6.74 15.47 10.25
N ILE A 333 -5.67 15.95 10.90
CA ILE A 333 -4.58 16.66 10.21
C ILE A 333 -3.97 15.78 9.11
N ILE A 334 -3.65 14.52 9.43
CA ILE A 334 -3.12 13.54 8.47
C ILE A 334 -4.08 13.36 7.27
N GLN A 335 -5.38 13.20 7.54
CA GLN A 335 -6.39 13.06 6.49
C GLN A 335 -6.49 14.31 5.60
N GLU A 336 -6.38 15.51 6.18
CA GLU A 336 -6.41 16.78 5.45
C GLU A 336 -5.16 16.97 4.58
N MET A 337 -4.02 16.43 5.00
CA MET A 337 -2.80 16.33 4.17
C MET A 337 -2.98 15.36 3.00
N GLY A 338 -3.99 14.47 3.05
CA GLY A 338 -4.25 13.47 2.02
C GLY A 338 -3.52 12.16 2.21
N LEU A 339 -2.86 11.99 3.36
CA LEU A 339 -2.34 10.71 3.81
C LEU A 339 -3.50 9.75 4.04
N VAL A 340 -3.67 8.87 3.07
CA VAL A 340 -4.53 7.69 3.18
C VAL A 340 -3.55 6.53 3.16
N ASP A 341 -3.33 5.91 4.31
CA ASP A 341 -2.57 4.66 4.32
C ASP A 341 -3.41 3.61 3.58
N HIS A 342 -2.89 3.11 2.47
CA HIS A 342 -3.59 2.15 1.66
C HIS A 342 -3.38 0.70 2.13
N TYR A 343 -2.44 0.49 3.06
CA TYR A 343 -2.02 -0.79 3.60
C TYR A 343 -2.60 -1.03 5.01
N ASP A 344 -2.76 0.04 5.82
CA ASP A 344 -3.43 -0.02 7.12
C ASP A 344 -4.96 -0.01 7.05
N PHE A 345 -5.54 0.38 5.90
CA PHE A 345 -6.99 0.51 5.74
C PHE A 345 -7.51 -0.27 4.51
N PRO A 346 -7.54 -1.62 4.56
CA PRO A 346 -8.10 -2.43 3.48
C PRO A 346 -9.60 -2.14 3.29
N PRO A 347 -10.11 -2.30 2.05
CA PRO A 347 -11.50 -2.04 1.72
C PRO A 347 -12.46 -2.86 2.59
N GLY A 348 -13.57 -2.23 2.99
CA GLY A 348 -14.54 -2.82 3.91
C GLY A 348 -14.28 -2.52 5.40
N THR A 349 -13.13 -1.94 5.74
CA THR A 349 -12.92 -1.35 7.06
C THR A 349 -13.40 0.10 6.99
N PRO A 350 -14.46 0.50 7.71
CA PRO A 350 -14.74 1.91 7.87
C PRO A 350 -13.53 2.47 8.62
N ALA A 351 -12.64 3.19 7.93
CA ALA A 351 -11.38 3.71 8.46
C ALA A 351 -11.53 4.47 9.78
N PHE A 352 -12.77 4.85 10.13
CA PHE A 352 -13.15 5.52 11.37
C PHE A 352 -13.88 4.66 12.42
N GLU A 353 -14.48 3.52 12.08
CA GLU A 353 -15.20 2.71 13.09
C GLU A 353 -14.30 1.68 13.78
N ALA A 354 -13.33 1.08 13.08
CA ALA A 354 -12.42 0.08 13.68
C ALA A 354 -11.51 0.67 14.77
N MET A 355 -11.08 1.93 14.61
CA MET A 355 -10.36 2.67 15.65
C MET A 355 -11.28 3.16 16.78
N ARG A 356 -12.60 3.29 16.53
CA ARG A 356 -13.61 3.63 17.54
C ARG A 356 -13.96 2.45 18.45
N THR A 357 -13.77 1.22 17.98
CA THR A 357 -14.13 0.00 18.70
C THR A 357 -12.96 -0.72 19.37
N SER A 358 -11.73 -0.21 19.21
CA SER A 358 -10.51 -0.82 19.76
C SER A 358 -9.98 -0.13 21.03
N TYR A 359 -10.75 0.78 21.64
CA TYR A 359 -10.45 1.42 22.93
C TYR A 359 -11.70 1.60 23.79
#